data_AF-A0A139QAY4-F1
#
_entry.id   AF-A0A139QAY4-F1
#
_cell.length_a   1.000
_cell.length_b   1.000
_cell.length_c   1.000
_cell.angle_alpha   90.00
_cell.angle_beta   90.00
_cell.angle_gamma   90.00
#
_symmetry.space_group_name_H-M   'P 1'
#
loop_
_entity.id
_entity.type
_entity.pdbx_description
1 polymer ?
#
loop_
_entity_poly.entity_id
_entity_poly.type
_entity_poly.pdbx_seq_one_letter_code
_entity_poly.pdbx_strand_id
1 'polypeptide(L)' 'MNKLVALHDKDNPASGKVMEKSGMRFSHAEPYACMDQHEEGRIVTRVHYVLTKEDYFANK' A
#
# COMPACT_ATOMS: atom_id res chain seq x y z
N MET A 1 -6.83 -9.11 -14.78
CA MET A 1 -5.50 -8.47 -14.81
C MET A 1 -4.72 -8.95 -13.59
N ASN A 2 -3.58 -9.61 -13.78
CA ASN A 2 -2.81 -10.15 -12.67
C ASN A 2 -1.97 -9.05 -12.04
N LYS A 3 -2.11 -8.84 -10.74
CA LYS A 3 -1.40 -7.80 -9.99
C LYS A 3 -1.09 -8.27 -8.57
N LEU A 4 0.04 -7.82 -8.05
CA LEU A 4 0.34 -7.86 -6.63
C LEU A 4 -0.17 -6.57 -5.99
N VAL A 5 -0.74 -6.67 -4.79
CA VAL A 5 -1.21 -5.53 -4.02
C VAL A 5 -0.53 -5.57 -2.66
N ALA A 6 0.03 -4.44 -2.25
CA ALA A 6 0.55 -4.23 -0.93
C ALA A 6 -0.21 -3.06 -0.29
N LEU A 7 -0.42 -3.17 1.02
CA LEU A 7 -1.18 -2.19 1.78
C LEU A 7 -0.49 -1.92 3.10
N HIS A 8 -0.51 -0.66 3.51
CA HIS A 8 0.00 -0.23 4.80
C HIS A 8 -0.85 0.91 5.35
N ASP A 9 -0.74 1.14 6.65
CA ASP A 9 -1.30 2.33 7.28
C ASP A 9 -0.59 3.57 6.77
N LYS A 10 -1.35 4.61 6.38
CA LYS A 10 -0.83 5.91 5.98
C LYS A 10 0.15 6.51 6.99
N ASP A 11 -0.04 6.23 8.28
CA ASP A 11 0.82 6.74 9.35
C ASP A 11 2.12 5.90 9.53
N ASN A 12 2.34 4.87 8.68
CA ASN A 12 3.60 4.12 8.58
C ASN A 12 4.35 4.43 7.26
N PRO A 13 5.03 5.60 7.16
CA PRO A 13 5.70 6.01 5.93
C PRO A 13 6.91 5.12 5.56
N ALA A 14 7.47 4.36 6.51
CA ALA A 14 8.58 3.45 6.24
C ALA A 14 8.15 2.30 5.31
N SER A 15 6.95 1.76 5.51
CA SER A 15 6.40 0.70 4.67
C SER A 15 6.16 1.19 3.23
N GLY A 16 5.61 2.39 3.06
CA GLY A 16 5.40 3.01 1.74
C GLY A 16 6.69 3.16 0.93
N LYS A 17 7.78 3.60 1.56
CA LYS A 17 9.10 3.73 0.89
C LYS A 17 9.64 2.39 0.38
N VAL A 18 9.38 1.29 1.10
CA VAL A 18 9.78 -0.05 0.66
C VAL A 18 8.97 -0.49 -0.57
N MET A 19 7.67 -0.19 -0.58
CA MET A 19 6.78 -0.50 -1.72
C MET A 19 7.18 0.28 -2.98
N GLU A 20 7.52 1.56 -2.85
CA GLU A 20 8.03 2.35 -3.97
C GLU A 20 9.36 1.80 -4.49
N LYS A 21 10.29 1.49 -3.57
CA LYS A 21 11.61 0.95 -3.93
C LYS A 21 11.53 -0.42 -4.61
N SER A 22 10.52 -1.23 -4.31
CA SER A 22 10.28 -2.52 -4.99
C SER A 22 9.60 -2.38 -6.35
N GLY A 23 9.34 -1.15 -6.80
CA GLY A 23 8.73 -0.86 -8.10
C GLY A 23 7.20 -0.88 -8.09
N MET A 24 6.56 -1.00 -6.92
CA MET A 24 5.11 -0.89 -6.82
C MET A 24 4.70 0.59 -6.95
N ARG A 25 3.55 0.82 -7.59
CA ARG A 25 2.99 2.16 -7.80
C ARG A 25 1.82 2.42 -6.86
N PHE A 26 1.74 3.63 -6.33
CA PHE A 26 0.57 4.09 -5.59
C PHE A 26 -0.68 3.99 -6.46
N SER A 27 -1.77 3.48 -5.88
CA SER A 27 -3.08 3.40 -6.54
C SER A 27 -4.08 4.37 -5.92
N HIS A 28 -4.37 4.20 -4.62
CA HIS A 28 -5.32 5.04 -3.89
C HIS A 28 -5.12 4.89 -2.38
N ALA A 29 -5.75 5.79 -1.64
CA ALA A 29 -5.92 5.65 -0.19
C ALA A 29 -7.39 5.28 0.10
N GLU A 30 -7.59 4.30 0.98
CA GLU A 30 -8.88 3.86 1.48
C GLU A 30 -9.08 4.47 2.88
N PRO A 31 -9.83 5.58 3.00
CA PRO A 31 -10.17 6.15 4.29
C PRO A 31 -11.13 5.22 5.03
N TYR A 32 -11.07 5.25 6.35
CA TYR A 32 -11.93 4.45 7.23
C TYR A 32 -11.85 2.93 6.99
N ALA A 33 -10.69 2.42 6.59
CA ALA A 33 -10.52 1.03 6.16
C ALA A 33 -10.76 0.02 7.30
N CYS A 34 -10.28 0.32 8.51
CA CYS A 34 -10.54 -0.49 9.69
C CYS A 34 -10.27 0.32 10.98
N MET A 35 -10.74 -0.21 12.12
CA MET A 35 -10.29 0.27 13.43
C MET A 35 -8.83 -0.13 13.66
N ASP A 36 -8.05 0.75 14.29
CA ASP A 36 -6.72 0.42 14.74
C ASP A 36 -6.79 -0.60 15.89
N GLN A 37 -5.86 -1.56 15.91
CA GLN A 37 -5.82 -2.63 16.92
C GLN A 37 -4.98 -2.26 18.15
N HIS A 38 -4.14 -1.22 18.03
CA HIS A 38 -3.22 -0.75 19.05
C HIS A 38 -3.69 0.58 19.66
N GLU A 39 -4.35 1.44 18.88
CA GLU A 39 -4.86 2.73 19.32
C GLU A 39 -6.39 2.75 19.37
N GLU A 40 -6.94 2.80 20.58
CA GLU A 40 -8.39 2.78 20.79
C GLU A 40 -9.08 4.00 20.16
N GLY A 41 -10.14 3.75 19.40
CA GLY A 41 -10.94 4.80 18.74
C GLY A 41 -10.32 5.40 17.47
N ARG A 42 -9.11 4.99 17.07
CA ARG A 42 -8.51 5.43 15.81
C ARG A 42 -9.05 4.63 14.64
N ILE A 43 -9.39 5.31 13.55
CA ILE A 43 -9.77 4.69 12.28
C ILE A 43 -8.61 4.82 11.30
N VAL A 44 -8.09 3.68 10.85
CA VAL A 44 -6.93 3.57 9.98
C VAL A 44 -7.31 3.94 8.55
N THR A 45 -6.48 4.77 7.92
CA THR A 45 -6.49 4.98 6.47
C THR A 45 -5.44 4.10 5.84
N ARG A 46 -5.84 3.16 4.99
CA ARG A 46 -4.90 2.28 4.29
C ARG A 46 -4.47 2.87 2.97
N VAL A 47 -3.20 2.73 2.63
CA VAL A 47 -2.65 3.13 1.33
C VAL A 47 -2.36 1.88 0.51
N HIS A 48 -2.87 1.87 -0.72
CA HIS A 48 -2.77 0.74 -1.63
C HIS A 48 -1.70 0.98 -2.70
N TYR A 49 -0.78 0.04 -2.80
CA TYR A 49 0.25 -0.05 -3.84
C TYR A 49 -0.01 -1.27 -4.72
N VAL A 50 0.28 -1.11 -6.01
CA VAL A 50 0.01 -2.12 -7.03
C VAL A 50 1.25 -2.35 -7.87
N LEU A 51 1.53 -3.61 -8.18
CA LEU A 51 2.52 -4.01 -9.16
C LEU A 51 1.87 -4.96 -10.16
N THR A 52 1.81 -4.54 -11.41
CA THR A 52 1.30 -5.39 -12.50
C THR A 52 2.37 -6.34 -12.99
N LYS A 53 1.96 -7.43 -13.66
CA LYS A 53 2.91 -8.35 -14.28
C LYS A 53 3.80 -7.60 -15.28
N GLU A 54 3.21 -6.71 -16.06
CA GLU A 54 3.85 -5.91 -17.09
C GLU A 54 4.91 -4.99 -16.48
N ASP A 55 4.57 -4.27 -15.40
CA ASP A 55 5.50 -3.37 -14.72
C ASP A 55 6.68 -4.10 -14.07
N TYR A 56 6.46 -5.32 -13.57
CA TYR A 56 7.53 -6.14 -13.00
C TYR A 56 8.55 -6.57 -14.05
N PHE A 57 8.09 -7.05 -15.22
CA PHE A 57 8.98 -7.46 -16.30
C PHE A 57 9.59 -6.29 -17.08
N ALA A 58 8.97 -5.11 -17.07
CA ALA A 58 9.49 -3.91 -17.71
C ALA A 58 10.69 -3.29 -16.98
N ASN A 59 10.83 -3.51 -15.67
CA ASN A 59 11.92 -2.98 -14.84
C ASN A 59 13.03 -4.02 -14.55
N LYS A 60 13.17 -5.04 -15.40
CA LYS A 60 14.18 -6.10 -15.25
C LYS A 60 15.52 -5.72 -15.87
#